data_AF-A0A1R3IH99-F1
#
_entry.id   AF-A0A1R3IH99-F1
#
_cell.length_a   1.000
_cell.length_b   1.000
_cell.length_c   1.000
_cell.angle_alpha   90.00
_cell.angle_beta   90.00
_cell.angle_gamma   90.00
#
_symmetry.space_group_name_H-M   'P 1'
#
loop_
_entity.id
_entity.type
_entity.pdbx_description
1 polymer ?
#
loop_
_entity_poly.entity_id
_entity_poly.type
_entity_poly.pdbx_seq_one_letter_code
_entity_poly.pdbx_strand_id
1 'polypeptide(L)'
;MEDDKVNSRDKARIAIMELANMISVPMSLNAVIRLNVPDAIWQGGANTPLSATQILSLVLPSGGGDPENLQRVLRMLTSYGVFIEHLDANSSERKYSLTDIGKTLVTDADGLSYGPYVLQHHQDALMGAWALVHEAVLDPTTEPFVKANGEPAYSYYGKKPEMNGLMQKAMAGVSVPFMKNVLNSYNGFEGVNKLVDVGGSAGDCLRMILQKHPTVKEAINFDLPEVVAKAPHIPGVTHVGGDMFKSIPAADAIFMKGKG
;
A
#
# COMPACT_ATOMS: atom_id res chain seq x y z
N MET A 1 18.36 -36.89 -19.73
CA MET A 1 16.95 -37.35 -19.53
C MET A 1 16.65 -37.79 -18.10
N GLU A 2 17.42 -38.70 -17.49
CA GLU A 2 17.22 -39.08 -16.07
C GLU A 2 17.79 -38.02 -15.11
N ASP A 3 19.00 -37.50 -15.40
CA ASP A 3 19.59 -36.36 -14.68
C ASP A 3 18.75 -35.08 -14.77
N ASP A 4 18.13 -34.80 -15.92
CA ASP A 4 17.23 -33.65 -16.09
C ASP A 4 15.96 -33.76 -15.24
N LYS A 5 15.44 -34.99 -15.06
CA LYS A 5 14.27 -35.27 -14.23
C LYS A 5 14.59 -35.17 -12.73
N VAL A 6 15.77 -35.62 -12.31
CA VAL A 6 16.25 -35.47 -10.93
C VAL A 6 16.44 -33.99 -10.59
N ASN A 7 17.11 -33.24 -11.47
CA ASN A 7 17.30 -31.79 -11.35
C ASN A 7 15.95 -31.03 -11.29
N SER A 8 14.97 -31.43 -12.11
CA SER A 8 13.62 -30.85 -12.05
C SER A 8 12.89 -31.11 -10.74
N ARG A 9 13.06 -32.29 -10.13
CA ARG A 9 12.40 -32.63 -8.85
C ARG A 9 13.02 -31.87 -7.68
N ASP A 10 14.33 -31.66 -7.70
CA ASP A 10 15.01 -30.91 -6.64
C ASP A 10 14.69 -29.41 -6.70
N LYS A 11 14.59 -28.82 -7.91
CA LYS A 11 14.06 -27.46 -8.07
C LYS A 11 12.63 -27.31 -7.52
N ALA A 12 11.76 -28.28 -7.79
CA ALA A 12 10.40 -28.27 -7.28
C ALA A 12 10.34 -28.35 -5.74
N ARG A 13 11.24 -29.12 -5.12
CA ARG A 13 11.37 -29.21 -3.65
C ARG A 13 11.81 -27.88 -3.03
N ILE A 14 12.75 -27.17 -3.66
CA ILE A 14 13.17 -25.85 -3.21
C ILE A 14 12.01 -24.86 -3.34
N ALA A 15 11.33 -24.86 -4.49
CA ALA A 15 10.21 -23.94 -4.73
C ALA A 15 9.07 -24.11 -3.72
N ILE A 16 8.68 -25.35 -3.37
CA ILE A 16 7.61 -25.53 -2.36
C ILE A 16 8.05 -25.08 -0.96
N MET A 17 9.33 -25.21 -0.62
CA MET A 17 9.88 -24.68 0.63
C MET A 17 9.89 -23.15 0.64
N GLU A 18 10.22 -22.51 -0.49
CA GLU A 18 10.13 -21.05 -0.63
C GLU A 18 8.69 -20.56 -0.44
N LEU A 19 7.73 -21.18 -1.13
CA LEU A 19 6.30 -20.85 -1.00
C LEU A 19 5.80 -21.02 0.44
N ALA A 20 6.16 -22.11 1.11
CA ALA A 20 5.75 -22.36 2.50
C ALA A 20 6.30 -21.33 3.49
N ASN A 21 7.46 -20.73 3.19
CA ASN A 21 8.12 -19.74 4.06
C ASN A 21 7.93 -18.29 3.58
N MET A 22 7.15 -18.08 2.52
CA MET A 22 6.99 -16.78 1.88
C MET A 22 6.39 -15.71 2.80
N ILE A 23 5.68 -16.12 3.86
CA ILE A 23 5.19 -15.22 4.93
C ILE A 23 6.30 -14.42 5.61
N SER A 24 7.54 -14.92 5.62
CA SER A 24 8.69 -14.21 6.18
C SER A 24 8.98 -12.87 5.47
N VAL A 25 8.66 -12.77 4.17
CA VAL A 25 8.90 -11.58 3.34
C VAL A 25 8.02 -10.40 3.77
N PRO A 26 6.67 -10.49 3.70
CA PRO A 26 5.82 -9.38 4.11
C PRO A 26 5.91 -9.10 5.61
N MET A 27 6.17 -10.09 6.47
CA MET A 27 6.32 -9.85 7.91
C MET A 27 7.63 -9.13 8.25
N SER A 28 8.69 -9.34 7.46
CA SER A 28 9.90 -8.53 7.59
C SER A 28 9.70 -7.11 7.06
N LEU A 29 8.94 -6.92 5.98
CA LEU A 29 8.51 -5.58 5.55
C LEU A 29 7.74 -4.88 6.67
N ASN A 30 6.79 -5.57 7.30
CA ASN A 30 6.03 -5.08 8.44
C ASN A 30 6.95 -4.63 9.58
N ALA A 31 7.96 -5.45 9.92
CA ALA A 31 8.92 -5.15 10.96
C ALA A 31 9.74 -3.88 10.67
N VAL A 32 10.32 -3.74 9.47
CA VAL A 32 11.13 -2.56 9.13
C VAL A 32 10.28 -1.28 9.05
N ILE A 33 9.02 -1.38 8.61
CA ILE A 33 8.09 -0.24 8.59
C ILE A 33 7.72 0.17 10.02
N ARG A 34 7.39 -0.77 10.90
CA ARG A 34 7.09 -0.48 12.32
C ARG A 34 8.26 0.13 13.07
N LEU A 35 9.47 -0.27 12.72
CA LEU A 35 10.70 0.30 13.25
C LEU A 35 11.10 1.61 12.58
N ASN A 36 10.36 2.11 11.59
CA ASN A 36 10.69 3.34 10.84
C ASN A 36 12.08 3.30 10.16
N VAL A 37 12.53 2.11 9.76
CA VAL A 37 13.85 1.89 9.15
C VAL A 37 13.99 2.57 7.78
N PRO A 38 13.00 2.53 6.87
CA PRO A 38 13.12 3.22 5.58
C PRO A 38 13.41 4.72 5.74
N ASP A 39 12.63 5.42 6.56
CA ASP A 39 12.85 6.84 6.84
C ASP A 39 14.21 7.11 7.51
N ALA A 40 14.64 6.23 8.42
CA ALA A 40 15.95 6.33 9.06
C ALA A 40 17.13 6.17 8.09
N ILE A 41 17.01 5.34 7.06
CA ILE A 41 18.04 5.24 6.00
C ILE A 41 17.95 6.42 5.03
N TRP A 42 16.74 6.88 4.71
CA TRP A 42 16.54 7.95 3.74
C TRP A 42 17.16 9.27 4.16
N GLN A 43 17.13 9.60 5.47
CA GLN A 43 17.73 10.83 6.03
C GLN A 43 17.38 12.08 5.21
N GLY A 44 16.10 12.23 4.84
CA GLY A 44 15.61 13.39 4.07
C GLY A 44 16.14 13.50 2.64
N GLY A 45 16.65 12.42 2.03
CA GLY A 45 17.10 12.41 0.64
C GLY A 45 18.51 11.86 0.42
N ALA A 46 19.31 11.72 1.49
CA ALA A 46 20.70 11.33 1.37
C ALA A 46 20.86 9.86 0.92
N ASN A 47 20.05 8.96 1.47
CA ASN A 47 20.12 7.51 1.21
C ASN A 47 21.54 6.92 1.36
N THR A 48 22.37 7.53 2.22
CA THR A 48 23.74 7.07 2.47
C THR A 48 23.71 5.68 3.12
N PRO A 49 24.53 4.71 2.69
CA PRO A 49 24.54 3.38 3.30
C PRO A 49 24.83 3.42 4.80
N LEU A 50 23.95 2.84 5.61
CA LEU A 50 24.07 2.75 7.07
C LEU A 50 24.21 1.29 7.53
N SER A 51 25.02 1.03 8.55
CA SER A 51 25.06 -0.28 9.20
C SER A 51 23.84 -0.50 10.10
N ALA A 52 23.55 -1.76 10.43
CA ALA A 52 22.42 -2.08 11.31
C ALA A 52 22.51 -1.37 12.67
N THR A 53 23.73 -1.22 13.22
CA THR A 53 23.98 -0.46 14.46
C THR A 53 23.63 1.01 14.29
N GLN A 54 24.04 1.64 13.18
CA GLN A 54 23.70 3.03 12.88
C GLN A 54 22.19 3.22 12.72
N ILE A 55 21.52 2.32 11.99
CA ILE A 55 20.06 2.35 11.83
C ILE A 55 19.37 2.25 13.19
N LEU A 56 19.77 1.28 14.04
CA LEU A 56 19.19 1.14 15.38
C LEU A 56 19.36 2.38 16.24
N SER A 57 20.53 3.05 16.18
CA SER A 57 20.73 4.29 16.92
C SER A 57 19.78 5.43 16.50
N LEU A 58 19.30 5.40 15.26
CA LEU A 58 18.35 6.38 14.73
C LEU A 58 16.90 6.03 15.10
N VAL A 59 16.53 4.74 15.03
CA VAL A 59 15.16 4.30 15.27
C VAL A 59 14.84 4.02 16.74
N LEU A 60 15.86 3.70 17.54
CA LEU A 60 15.79 3.43 18.97
C LEU A 60 16.86 4.26 19.71
N PRO A 61 16.74 5.60 19.77
CA PRO A 61 17.76 6.47 20.34
C PRO A 61 17.98 6.25 21.84
N SER A 62 16.96 5.72 22.54
CA SER A 62 17.07 5.33 23.96
C SER A 62 17.82 4.02 24.18
N GLY A 63 18.32 3.39 23.11
CA GLY A 63 19.00 2.09 23.14
C GLY A 63 18.03 0.90 23.03
N GLY A 64 18.62 -0.30 22.96
CA GLY A 64 17.91 -1.55 22.72
C GLY A 64 18.01 -2.03 21.28
N GLY A 65 17.32 -3.15 20.99
CA GLY A 65 17.45 -3.85 19.72
C GLY A 65 18.76 -4.62 19.59
N ASP A 66 18.81 -5.50 18.60
CA ASP A 66 19.99 -6.30 18.28
C ASP A 66 20.38 -6.03 16.81
N PRO A 67 21.55 -5.42 16.55
CA PRO A 67 22.03 -5.14 15.20
C PRO A 67 22.10 -6.40 14.33
N GLU A 68 22.42 -7.57 14.90
CA GLU A 68 22.50 -8.81 14.14
C GLU A 68 21.12 -9.26 13.65
N ASN A 69 20.10 -9.17 14.52
CA ASN A 69 18.73 -9.47 14.14
C ASN A 69 18.20 -8.50 13.09
N LEU A 70 18.45 -7.19 13.24
CA LEU A 70 18.08 -6.21 12.22
C LEU A 70 18.80 -6.50 10.89
N GLN A 71 20.10 -6.79 10.92
CA GLN A 71 20.88 -7.14 9.73
C GLN A 71 20.29 -8.35 9.01
N ARG A 72 19.83 -9.38 9.73
CA ARG A 72 19.19 -10.56 9.12
C ARG A 72 17.89 -10.20 8.39
N VAL A 73 17.07 -9.34 8.99
CA VAL A 73 15.82 -8.83 8.38
C VAL A 73 16.14 -8.00 7.12
N LEU A 74 17.10 -7.08 7.20
CA LEU A 74 17.54 -6.25 6.07
C LEU A 74 18.11 -7.10 4.93
N ARG A 75 18.93 -8.10 5.24
CA ARG A 75 19.54 -8.99 4.25
C ARG A 75 18.50 -9.84 3.52
N MET A 76 17.48 -10.31 4.23
CA MET A 76 16.36 -11.00 3.57
C MET A 76 15.63 -10.04 2.62
N LEU A 77 15.29 -8.83 3.07
CA LEU A 77 14.61 -7.86 2.20
C LEU A 77 15.49 -7.34 1.05
N THR A 78 16.83 -7.43 1.18
CA THR A 78 17.78 -7.19 0.08
C THR A 78 17.59 -8.21 -1.04
N SER A 79 17.37 -9.50 -0.74
CA SER A 79 17.14 -10.52 -1.78
C SER A 79 15.83 -10.31 -2.55
N TYR A 80 14.90 -9.53 -2.00
CA TYR A 80 13.65 -9.11 -2.65
C TYR A 80 13.72 -7.67 -3.20
N GLY A 81 14.92 -7.09 -3.26
CA GLY A 81 15.16 -5.81 -3.92
C GLY A 81 14.62 -4.59 -3.16
N VAL A 82 14.40 -4.66 -1.85
CA VAL A 82 13.98 -3.51 -1.02
C VAL A 82 15.19 -2.65 -0.62
N PHE A 83 16.32 -3.31 -0.33
CA PHE A 83 17.57 -2.67 0.05
C PHE A 83 18.70 -3.04 -0.91
N ILE A 84 19.72 -2.20 -0.96
CA ILE A 84 21.03 -2.50 -1.54
C ILE A 84 21.97 -2.80 -0.38
N GLU A 85 22.62 -3.96 -0.41
CA GLU A 85 23.68 -4.31 0.54
C GLU A 85 25.04 -3.83 -0.01
N HIS A 86 25.79 -3.13 0.85
CA HIS A 86 27.13 -2.64 0.58
C HIS A 86 28.11 -3.36 1.51
N LEU A 87 29.13 -3.97 0.92
CA LEU A 87 30.21 -4.65 1.63
C LEU A 87 31.48 -3.81 1.53
N ASP A 88 32.07 -3.50 2.67
CA ASP A 88 33.41 -2.90 2.70
C ASP A 88 34.44 -4.00 2.45
N ALA A 89 35.38 -3.78 1.52
CA ALA A 89 36.44 -4.75 1.25
C ALA A 89 37.38 -4.96 2.45
N ASN A 90 37.43 -4.00 3.37
CA ASN A 90 38.32 -3.99 4.54
C ASN A 90 37.61 -4.28 5.86
N SER A 91 36.29 -4.52 5.85
CA SER A 91 35.48 -4.75 7.04
C SER A 91 34.39 -5.78 6.78
N SER A 92 34.04 -6.59 7.78
CA SER A 92 32.88 -7.49 7.72
C SER A 92 31.54 -6.76 7.95
N GLU A 93 31.56 -5.45 8.16
CA GLU A 93 30.37 -4.62 8.39
C GLU A 93 29.55 -4.47 7.10
N ARG A 94 28.27 -4.83 7.19
CA ARG A 94 27.29 -4.66 6.10
C ARG A 94 26.56 -3.35 6.27
N LYS A 95 26.44 -2.59 5.20
CA LYS A 95 25.67 -1.33 5.16
C LYS A 95 24.54 -1.44 4.16
N TYR A 96 23.47 -0.69 4.39
CA TYR A 96 22.24 -0.77 3.62
C TYR A 96 21.79 0.61 3.16
N SER A 97 21.40 0.71 1.89
CA SER A 97 20.66 1.85 1.34
C SER A 97 19.36 1.37 0.71
N LEU A 98 18.41 2.27 0.41
CA LEU A 98 17.15 1.91 -0.25
C LEU A 98 17.31 1.78 -1.76
N THR A 99 16.65 0.79 -2.34
CA THR A 99 16.34 0.74 -3.79
C THR A 99 15.15 1.65 -4.11
N ASP A 100 14.71 1.71 -5.36
CA ASP A 100 13.47 2.41 -5.71
C ASP A 100 12.22 1.76 -5.10
N ILE A 101 12.22 0.43 -4.88
CA ILE A 101 11.16 -0.26 -4.11
C ILE A 101 11.21 0.18 -2.65
N GLY A 102 12.40 0.19 -2.03
CA GLY A 102 12.55 0.63 -0.64
C GLY A 102 12.13 2.07 -0.42
N LYS A 103 12.39 2.96 -1.40
CA LYS A 103 11.99 4.37 -1.35
C LYS A 103 10.48 4.56 -1.33
N THR A 104 9.67 3.63 -1.86
CA THR A 104 8.20 3.75 -1.76
C THR A 104 7.69 3.61 -0.32
N LEU A 105 8.51 3.09 0.59
CA LEU A 105 8.19 2.94 2.01
C LEU A 105 8.55 4.18 2.85
N VAL A 106 9.32 5.11 2.27
CA VAL A 106 9.70 6.37 2.91
C VAL A 106 8.51 7.32 2.92
N THR A 107 8.30 8.00 4.03
CA THR A 107 7.27 9.02 4.18
C THR A 107 7.66 10.28 3.42
N ASP A 108 6.85 10.68 2.43
CA ASP A 108 7.07 11.89 1.65
C ASP A 108 6.69 13.17 2.41
N ALA A 109 6.88 14.34 1.78
CA ALA A 109 6.58 15.64 2.38
C ALA A 109 5.09 15.84 2.72
N ASP A 110 4.19 15.08 2.10
CA ASP A 110 2.74 15.10 2.37
C ASP A 110 2.36 14.06 3.44
N GLY A 111 3.32 13.35 4.02
CA GLY A 111 3.09 12.29 5.00
C GLY A 111 2.65 10.95 4.38
N LEU A 112 2.89 10.74 3.09
CA LEU A 112 2.42 9.57 2.34
C LEU A 112 3.54 8.57 2.08
N SER A 113 3.21 7.28 2.16
CA SER A 113 4.06 6.18 1.72
C SER A 113 3.23 4.92 1.47
N TYR A 114 3.85 3.88 0.90
CA TYR A 114 3.26 2.54 0.82
C TYR A 114 3.34 1.78 2.14
N GLY A 115 4.02 2.32 3.17
CA GLY A 115 4.15 1.68 4.48
C GLY A 115 2.80 1.32 5.12
N PRO A 116 1.87 2.28 5.29
CA PRO A 116 0.53 2.01 5.79
C PRO A 116 -0.25 0.95 4.99
N TYR A 117 -0.05 0.89 3.67
CA TYR A 117 -0.69 -0.13 2.82
C TYR A 117 -0.19 -1.54 3.16
N VAL A 118 1.11 -1.71 3.36
CA VAL A 118 1.67 -2.98 3.83
C VAL A 118 1.14 -3.32 5.22
N LEU A 119 1.11 -2.37 6.16
CA LEU A 119 0.60 -2.63 7.51
C LEU A 119 -0.89 -3.01 7.53
N GLN A 120 -1.71 -2.38 6.69
CA GLN A 120 -3.14 -2.69 6.56
C GLN A 120 -3.38 -4.15 6.14
N HIS A 121 -2.58 -4.68 5.22
CA HIS A 121 -2.72 -6.06 4.73
C HIS A 121 -2.26 -7.13 5.73
N HIS A 122 -1.66 -6.71 6.84
CA HIS A 122 -1.10 -7.58 7.87
C HIS A 122 -1.62 -7.22 9.27
N GLN A 123 -2.80 -6.62 9.36
CA GLN A 123 -3.50 -6.50 10.64
C GLN A 123 -3.97 -7.87 11.11
N ASP A 124 -3.96 -8.10 12.43
CA ASP A 124 -4.29 -9.39 13.04
C ASP A 124 -5.64 -9.97 12.56
N ALA A 125 -6.66 -9.12 12.45
CA ALA A 125 -7.99 -9.52 11.98
C ALA A 125 -7.98 -10.09 10.53
N LEU A 126 -7.15 -9.51 9.66
CA LEU A 126 -7.00 -9.98 8.28
C LEU A 126 -6.08 -11.20 8.21
N MET A 127 -5.03 -11.25 9.03
CA MET A 127 -4.17 -12.42 9.17
C MET A 127 -4.94 -13.66 9.64
N GLY A 128 -5.88 -13.51 10.56
CA GLY A 128 -6.79 -14.59 10.96
C GLY A 128 -7.68 -15.09 9.82
N ALA A 129 -8.12 -14.19 8.93
CA ALA A 129 -8.96 -14.55 7.79
C ALA A 129 -8.20 -15.38 6.73
N TRP A 130 -6.89 -15.13 6.54
CA TRP A 130 -6.07 -15.88 5.57
C TRP A 130 -6.03 -17.39 5.84
N ALA A 131 -6.12 -17.80 7.11
CA ALA A 131 -6.19 -19.22 7.47
C ALA A 131 -7.49 -19.92 6.97
N LEU A 132 -8.54 -19.14 6.72
CA LEU A 132 -9.87 -19.63 6.34
C LEU A 132 -10.17 -19.47 4.83
N VAL A 133 -9.18 -19.12 4.00
CA VAL A 133 -9.41 -18.90 2.56
C VAL A 133 -9.96 -20.15 1.86
N HIS A 134 -9.53 -21.33 2.27
CA HIS A 134 -10.06 -22.59 1.77
C HIS A 134 -11.58 -22.73 1.99
N GLU A 135 -12.12 -22.11 3.05
CA GLU A 135 -13.54 -22.14 3.33
C GLU A 135 -14.39 -21.30 2.37
N ALA A 136 -13.81 -20.31 1.68
CA ALA A 136 -14.53 -19.59 0.62
C ALA A 136 -14.90 -20.50 -0.55
N VAL A 137 -14.14 -21.59 -0.75
CA VAL A 137 -14.44 -22.62 -1.75
C VAL A 137 -15.54 -23.55 -1.26
N LEU A 138 -15.54 -23.87 0.03
CA LEU A 138 -16.53 -24.77 0.63
C LEU A 138 -17.90 -24.11 0.82
N ASP A 139 -17.90 -22.84 1.18
CA ASP A 139 -19.08 -22.01 1.34
C ASP A 139 -18.85 -20.64 0.68
N PRO A 140 -19.30 -20.46 -0.57
CA PRO A 140 -19.13 -19.21 -1.30
C PRO A 140 -20.06 -18.09 -0.81
N THR A 141 -20.98 -18.37 0.13
CA THR A 141 -21.94 -17.37 0.62
C THR A 141 -21.37 -16.52 1.75
N THR A 142 -20.28 -16.96 2.38
CA THR A 142 -19.67 -16.28 3.53
C THR A 142 -18.18 -16.04 3.30
N GLU A 143 -17.78 -14.77 3.26
CA GLU A 143 -16.37 -14.38 3.11
C GLU A 143 -15.50 -14.85 4.30
N PRO A 144 -14.24 -15.29 4.08
CA PRO A 144 -13.34 -15.73 5.16
C PRO A 144 -13.16 -14.72 6.29
N PHE A 145 -13.17 -13.42 5.98
CA PHE A 145 -13.07 -12.38 7.00
C PHE A 145 -14.27 -12.38 7.95
N VAL A 146 -15.49 -12.56 7.41
CA VAL A 146 -16.73 -12.66 8.19
C VAL A 146 -16.68 -13.90 9.09
N LYS A 147 -16.16 -15.03 8.58
CA LYS A 147 -16.00 -16.25 9.39
C LYS A 147 -15.03 -16.05 10.56
N ALA A 148 -13.90 -15.38 10.30
CA ALA A 148 -12.89 -15.13 11.33
C ALA A 148 -13.31 -14.06 12.36
N ASN A 149 -14.09 -13.05 11.94
CA ASN A 149 -14.30 -11.84 12.73
C ASN A 149 -15.78 -11.51 13.04
N GLY A 150 -16.72 -12.31 12.52
CA GLY A 150 -18.17 -12.19 12.74
C GLY A 150 -18.89 -11.12 11.90
N GLU A 151 -18.16 -10.28 11.17
CA GLU A 151 -18.74 -9.19 10.36
C GLU A 151 -17.82 -8.80 9.19
N PRO A 152 -18.31 -8.09 8.16
CA PRO A 152 -17.51 -7.66 7.02
C PRO A 152 -16.38 -6.69 7.43
N ALA A 153 -15.27 -6.73 6.70
CA ALA A 153 -14.06 -5.97 7.03
C ALA A 153 -14.29 -4.46 7.20
N TYR A 154 -15.09 -3.84 6.33
CA TYR A 154 -15.37 -2.41 6.42
C TYR A 154 -16.12 -2.03 7.71
N SER A 155 -17.12 -2.83 8.09
CA SER A 155 -17.86 -2.65 9.35
C SER A 155 -16.97 -2.87 10.56
N TYR A 156 -16.13 -3.91 10.52
CA TYR A 156 -15.18 -4.24 11.58
C TYR A 156 -14.18 -3.11 11.83
N TYR A 157 -13.53 -2.61 10.77
CA TYR A 157 -12.56 -1.53 10.88
C TYR A 157 -13.24 -0.21 11.24
N GLY A 158 -14.41 0.09 10.68
CA GLY A 158 -15.14 1.32 10.97
C GLY A 158 -15.49 1.53 12.45
N LYS A 159 -15.60 0.44 13.23
CA LYS A 159 -15.81 0.47 14.69
C LYS A 159 -14.53 0.70 15.50
N LYS A 160 -13.35 0.67 14.87
CA LYS A 160 -12.03 0.71 15.53
C LYS A 160 -11.20 1.90 14.98
N PRO A 161 -11.19 3.06 15.68
CA PRO A 161 -10.60 4.29 15.15
C PRO A 161 -9.15 4.14 14.65
N GLU A 162 -8.30 3.42 15.38
CA GLU A 162 -6.90 3.20 14.99
C GLU A 162 -6.78 2.38 13.69
N MET A 163 -7.51 1.27 13.59
CA MET A 163 -7.49 0.40 12.42
C MET A 163 -8.12 1.09 11.20
N ASN A 164 -9.21 1.82 11.40
CA ASN A 164 -9.82 2.64 10.35
C ASN A 164 -8.87 3.74 9.88
N GLY A 165 -8.17 4.40 10.81
CA GLY A 165 -7.16 5.40 10.49
C GLY A 165 -6.01 4.81 9.67
N LEU A 166 -5.56 3.58 9.99
CA LEU A 166 -4.55 2.89 9.20
C LEU A 166 -5.07 2.55 7.79
N MET A 167 -6.31 2.06 7.67
CA MET A 167 -6.96 1.80 6.38
C MET A 167 -7.04 3.06 5.52
N GLN A 168 -7.41 4.20 6.12
CA GLN A 168 -7.45 5.48 5.41
C GLN A 168 -6.05 5.93 4.95
N LYS A 169 -5.03 5.83 5.83
CA LYS A 169 -3.64 6.14 5.46
C LYS A 169 -3.12 5.22 4.35
N ALA A 170 -3.45 3.93 4.41
CA ALA A 170 -3.12 2.95 3.37
C ALA A 170 -3.69 3.35 2.01
N MET A 171 -4.99 3.69 1.98
CA MET A 171 -5.65 4.10 0.75
C MET A 171 -5.09 5.41 0.21
N ALA A 172 -4.84 6.41 1.06
CA ALA A 172 -4.23 7.68 0.67
C ALA A 172 -2.81 7.50 0.11
N GLY A 173 -1.99 6.70 0.81
CA GLY A 173 -0.58 6.43 0.45
C GLY A 173 -0.41 5.79 -0.93
N VAL A 174 -1.38 5.01 -1.40
CA VAL A 174 -1.37 4.45 -2.76
C VAL A 174 -2.07 5.38 -3.76
N SER A 175 -3.20 5.96 -3.36
CA SER A 175 -4.09 6.69 -4.27
C SER A 175 -3.51 8.00 -4.74
N VAL A 176 -2.89 8.76 -3.84
CA VAL A 176 -2.40 10.10 -4.16
C VAL A 176 -1.18 10.05 -5.09
N PRO A 177 -0.14 9.24 -4.85
CA PRO A 177 0.98 9.12 -5.79
C PRO A 177 0.54 8.62 -7.17
N PHE A 178 -0.38 7.65 -7.21
CA PHE A 178 -0.97 7.18 -8.47
C PHE A 178 -1.64 8.32 -9.23
N MET A 179 -2.50 9.10 -8.56
CA MET A 179 -3.19 10.23 -9.21
C MET A 179 -2.23 11.34 -9.63
N LYS A 180 -1.16 11.62 -8.85
CA LYS A 180 -0.10 12.57 -9.26
C LYS A 180 0.55 12.12 -10.58
N ASN A 181 0.87 10.82 -10.70
CA ASN A 181 1.47 10.27 -11.92
C ASN A 181 0.52 10.31 -13.12
N VAL A 182 -0.76 9.97 -12.93
CA VAL A 182 -1.80 10.11 -13.96
C VAL A 182 -1.86 11.57 -14.42
N LEU A 183 -2.03 12.52 -13.51
CA LEU A 183 -2.16 13.94 -13.84
C LEU A 183 -0.90 14.58 -14.46
N ASN A 184 0.26 13.97 -14.31
CA ASN A 184 1.50 14.43 -14.93
C ASN A 184 1.73 13.86 -16.34
N SER A 185 1.08 12.75 -16.69
CA SER A 185 1.31 12.03 -17.95
C SER A 185 0.08 11.96 -18.86
N TYR A 186 -1.12 12.18 -18.30
CA TYR A 186 -2.39 12.08 -19.00
C TYR A 186 -3.01 13.47 -19.20
N ASN A 187 -3.17 13.86 -20.47
CA ASN A 187 -3.77 15.14 -20.86
C ASN A 187 -5.25 15.03 -21.27
N GLY A 188 -5.88 13.86 -21.15
CA GLY A 188 -7.25 13.67 -21.62
C GLY A 188 -8.33 14.38 -20.78
N PHE A 189 -7.95 15.14 -19.75
CA PHE A 189 -8.84 16.08 -19.06
C PHE A 189 -8.86 17.48 -19.72
N GLU A 190 -7.97 17.76 -20.67
CA GLU A 190 -7.98 19.01 -21.42
C GLU A 190 -9.25 19.11 -22.28
N GLY A 191 -9.92 20.27 -22.22
CA GLY A 191 -11.16 20.52 -22.97
C GLY A 191 -12.44 19.89 -22.38
N VAL A 192 -12.34 19.09 -21.32
CA VAL A 192 -13.50 18.58 -20.58
C VAL A 192 -14.16 19.72 -19.80
N ASN A 193 -15.44 20.00 -20.05
CA ASN A 193 -16.18 21.02 -19.27
C ASN A 193 -16.89 20.37 -18.08
N LYS A 194 -17.51 19.21 -18.28
CA LYS A 194 -18.24 18.45 -17.27
C LYS A 194 -17.63 17.07 -17.06
N LEU A 195 -17.16 16.80 -15.85
CA LEU A 195 -16.51 15.55 -15.45
C LEU A 195 -17.31 14.86 -14.34
N VAL A 196 -17.56 13.56 -14.47
CA VAL A 196 -18.11 12.73 -13.39
C VAL A 196 -17.07 11.71 -12.94
N ASP A 197 -16.81 11.62 -11.63
CA ASP A 197 -16.05 10.53 -11.02
C ASP A 197 -17.02 9.51 -10.41
N VAL A 198 -17.11 8.33 -11.02
CA VAL A 198 -18.01 7.25 -10.60
C VAL A 198 -17.28 6.33 -9.62
N GLY A 199 -17.85 6.18 -8.42
CA GLY A 199 -17.18 5.51 -7.30
C GLY A 199 -16.11 6.39 -6.64
N GLY A 200 -16.27 7.72 -6.73
CA GLY A 200 -15.28 8.71 -6.31
C GLY A 200 -15.15 8.86 -4.79
N SER A 201 -15.97 8.16 -3.99
CA SER A 201 -15.91 8.12 -2.53
C SER A 201 -15.91 9.53 -1.91
N ALA A 202 -14.85 9.93 -1.19
CA ALA A 202 -14.73 11.26 -0.59
C ALA A 202 -14.47 12.38 -1.63
N GLY A 203 -14.20 12.04 -2.90
CA GLY A 203 -13.96 13.02 -3.99
C GLY A 203 -12.51 13.46 -4.12
N ASP A 204 -11.56 12.76 -3.50
CA ASP A 204 -10.14 13.13 -3.51
C ASP A 204 -9.53 13.17 -4.92
N CYS A 205 -9.91 12.23 -5.80
CA CYS A 205 -9.42 12.21 -7.16
C CYS A 205 -9.88 13.46 -7.93
N LEU A 206 -11.15 13.82 -7.84
CA LEU A 206 -11.68 15.05 -8.45
C LEU A 206 -11.00 16.30 -7.90
N ARG A 207 -10.79 16.38 -6.58
CA ARG A 207 -10.05 17.49 -5.97
C ARG A 207 -8.68 17.67 -6.62
N MET A 208 -7.93 16.59 -6.82
CA MET A 208 -6.63 16.63 -7.48
C MET A 208 -6.73 16.99 -8.96
N ILE A 209 -7.72 16.45 -9.68
CA ILE A 209 -7.95 16.77 -11.10
C ILE A 209 -8.24 18.26 -11.26
N LEU A 210 -9.13 18.83 -10.46
CA LEU A 210 -9.49 20.26 -10.53
C LEU A 210 -8.33 21.19 -10.19
N GLN A 211 -7.45 20.80 -9.27
CA GLN A 211 -6.24 21.57 -8.95
C GLN A 211 -5.28 21.66 -10.15
N LYS A 212 -5.21 20.59 -10.97
CA LYS A 212 -4.35 20.55 -12.16
C LYS A 212 -5.03 21.14 -13.40
N HIS A 213 -6.33 20.91 -13.56
CA HIS A 213 -7.14 21.30 -14.70
C HIS A 213 -8.30 22.20 -14.26
N PRO A 214 -8.01 23.47 -13.90
CA PRO A 214 -9.05 24.42 -13.46
C PRO A 214 -10.02 24.81 -14.58
N THR A 215 -9.81 24.33 -15.81
CA THR A 215 -10.70 24.52 -16.95
C THR A 215 -11.97 23.67 -16.89
N VAL A 216 -11.98 22.60 -16.08
CA VAL A 216 -13.18 21.80 -15.82
C VAL A 216 -14.15 22.65 -15.01
N LYS A 217 -15.35 22.91 -15.57
CA LYS A 217 -16.34 23.83 -15.01
C LYS A 217 -17.30 23.17 -14.04
N GLU A 218 -17.64 21.91 -14.30
CA GLU A 218 -18.55 21.13 -13.47
C GLU A 218 -17.92 19.78 -13.18
N ALA A 219 -17.65 19.50 -11.90
CA ALA A 219 -17.18 18.20 -11.45
C ALA A 219 -18.23 17.57 -10.52
N ILE A 220 -18.60 16.32 -10.81
CA ILE A 220 -19.58 15.57 -10.03
C ILE A 220 -18.89 14.35 -9.43
N ASN A 221 -18.81 14.31 -8.10
CA ASN A 221 -18.44 13.10 -7.38
C ASN A 221 -19.69 12.24 -7.21
N PHE A 222 -19.72 11.06 -7.81
CA PHE A 222 -20.86 10.15 -7.81
C PHE A 222 -20.52 8.84 -7.08
N ASP A 223 -21.26 8.56 -6.01
CA ASP A 223 -21.12 7.32 -5.22
C ASP A 223 -22.47 6.98 -4.56
N LEU A 224 -22.53 5.94 -3.73
CA LEU A 224 -23.73 5.60 -2.98
C LEU A 224 -24.16 6.77 -2.07
N PRO A 225 -25.48 7.01 -1.89
CA PRO A 225 -25.99 8.14 -1.09
C PRO A 225 -25.34 8.28 0.29
N GLU A 226 -25.15 7.17 1.00
CA GLU A 226 -24.56 7.13 2.33
C GLU A 226 -23.05 7.42 2.36
N VAL A 227 -22.36 7.25 1.23
CA VAL A 227 -20.94 7.56 1.07
C VAL A 227 -20.78 9.06 0.83
N VAL A 228 -21.48 9.60 -0.16
CA VAL A 228 -21.39 11.02 -0.50
C VAL A 228 -21.93 11.94 0.59
N ALA A 229 -22.89 11.46 1.40
CA ALA A 229 -23.39 12.20 2.57
C ALA A 229 -22.31 12.47 3.63
N LYS A 230 -21.23 11.69 3.64
CA LYS A 230 -20.08 11.84 4.55
C LYS A 230 -18.89 12.52 3.87
N ALA A 231 -18.97 12.83 2.59
CA ALA A 231 -17.89 13.45 1.85
C ALA A 231 -17.66 14.89 2.34
N PRO A 232 -16.40 15.34 2.47
CA PRO A 232 -16.10 16.71 2.82
C PRO A 232 -16.52 17.65 1.69
N HIS A 233 -16.83 18.90 2.03
CA HIS A 233 -17.03 19.92 1.00
C HIS A 233 -15.71 20.17 0.24
N ILE A 234 -15.76 20.04 -1.09
CA ILE A 234 -14.63 20.33 -1.99
C ILE A 234 -15.07 21.44 -2.95
N PRO A 235 -14.37 22.60 -2.97
CA PRO A 235 -14.69 23.68 -3.90
C PRO A 235 -14.69 23.20 -5.36
N GLY A 236 -15.76 23.51 -6.09
CA GLY A 236 -15.91 23.11 -7.50
C GLY A 236 -16.43 21.67 -7.72
N VAL A 237 -16.65 20.89 -6.66
CA VAL A 237 -17.21 19.53 -6.74
C VAL A 237 -18.64 19.50 -6.20
N THR A 238 -19.54 18.88 -6.96
CA THR A 238 -20.89 18.54 -6.52
C THR A 238 -20.96 17.06 -6.16
N HIS A 239 -21.43 16.76 -4.95
CA HIS A 239 -21.62 15.38 -4.50
C HIS A 239 -23.03 14.89 -4.87
N VAL A 240 -23.12 13.79 -5.60
CA VAL A 240 -24.40 13.21 -6.05
C VAL A 240 -24.47 11.75 -5.64
N GLY A 241 -25.52 11.41 -4.88
CA GLY A 241 -25.77 10.04 -4.43
C GLY A 241 -26.60 9.27 -5.46
N GLY A 242 -26.23 8.03 -5.75
CA GLY A 242 -27.01 7.16 -6.61
C GLY A 242 -26.44 5.75 -6.75
N ASP A 243 -26.95 5.02 -7.75
CA ASP A 243 -26.53 3.66 -8.07
C ASP A 243 -26.03 3.62 -9.52
N MET A 244 -24.73 3.40 -9.69
CA MET A 244 -24.08 3.39 -11.00
C MET A 244 -24.60 2.29 -11.93
N PHE A 245 -25.18 1.22 -11.38
CA PHE A 245 -25.78 0.15 -12.18
C PHE A 245 -27.16 0.51 -12.74
N LYS A 246 -27.77 1.59 -12.22
CA LYS A 246 -29.04 2.13 -12.73
C LYS A 246 -28.81 3.31 -13.66
N SER A 247 -28.07 4.30 -13.19
CA SER A 247 -27.80 5.52 -13.95
C SER A 247 -26.61 6.28 -13.38
N ILE A 248 -25.87 6.94 -14.26
CA ILE A 248 -24.81 7.88 -13.91
C ILE A 248 -25.18 9.28 -14.42
N PRO A 249 -24.75 10.37 -13.75
CA PRO A 249 -24.98 11.73 -14.25
C PRO A 249 -24.37 11.95 -15.64
N ALA A 250 -25.08 12.68 -16.50
CA ALA A 250 -24.60 13.01 -17.85
C ALA A 250 -23.40 13.98 -17.76
N ALA A 251 -22.34 13.71 -18.53
CA ALA A 251 -21.10 14.48 -18.54
C ALA A 251 -20.36 14.33 -19.86
N ASP A 252 -19.38 15.21 -20.11
CA ASP A 252 -18.50 15.14 -21.28
C ASP A 252 -17.50 13.98 -21.13
N ALA A 253 -17.07 13.70 -19.89
CA ALA A 253 -16.18 12.61 -19.56
C ALA A 253 -16.58 11.93 -18.25
N ILE A 254 -16.28 10.63 -18.17
CA ILE A 254 -16.44 9.81 -16.97
C ILE A 254 -15.05 9.33 -16.55
N PHE A 255 -14.70 9.59 -15.30
CA PHE A 255 -13.53 9.05 -14.63
C PHE A 255 -13.96 7.90 -13.73
N MET A 256 -13.24 6.78 -13.82
CA MET A 256 -13.42 5.62 -12.97
C MET A 256 -12.03 5.10 -12.60
N LYS A 257 -11.66 5.26 -11.34
CA LYS A 257 -10.41 4.68 -10.84
C LYS A 257 -10.64 3.22 -10.46
N GLY A 258 -9.97 2.30 -11.16
CA GLY A 258 -9.95 0.89 -10.78
C GLY A 258 -9.42 0.71 -9.36
N LYS A 259 -10.18 0.02 -8.51
CA LYS A 259 -9.68 -0.54 -7.26
C LYS A 259 -9.02 -1.87 -7.64
N GLY A 260 -7.71 -1.83 -7.85
CA GLY A 260 -6.89 -3.03 -8.09
C GLY A 260 -6.87 -3.95 -6.88
#